data_AF-A0A8J4QD11-F1
#
_entry.id   AF-A0A8J4QD11-F1
#
_cell.length_a   1.000
_cell.length_b   1.000
_cell.length_c   1.000
_cell.angle_alpha   90.00
_cell.angle_beta   90.00
_cell.angle_gamma   90.00
#
_symmetry.space_group_name_H-M   'P 1'
#
loop_
_entity.id
_entity.type
_entity.pdbx_description
1 polymer ?
#
loop_
_entity_poly.entity_id
_entity_poly.type
_entity_poly.pdbx_seq_one_letter_code
_entity_poly.pdbx_strand_id
1 'polypeptide(L)'
;MYVARDCYEQGVKDYNSSTNPWLSSPLNFTVSSTQNKFVVVGCDTYAYLSGYQQNESYTTGCASRCESTRFMVNGSCTGVGCCEVDIPKGLKNVTLESRSFQNHTIVENFNPCGYAFISKQDTFNFSIDSLRTLRDQQMMPMVLDWAIGNETCNDVENKSNYICGGNSSCQNSEDGSGYRCKCKDGYDGNPYLSHGCQDIDECQDPSNCNCPGQECINEPGKFTCFCIKGYHLDQSAGVCVPNQSSLQVKLLVGLGTSFGTLFLITISLVLFNAIKKRSETKLKKLFFKKNGGLLLQQQISSNENNVQNITLFNSKELEKATDYFSENRIVGKGGQEADRSLSIYFLHSMEENHLLDILDDRVKKEGDKEEVIIVANLAKRCLHLNGRKRPTMREVAIELQGIRKTSDGQQNYEELQFSRSEEIEHSDVSFTSTGSFSIIASTSSSTVLPLLPFKTI
;
A
#
# COMPACT_ATOMS: atom_id res chain seq x y z
N MET A 1 51.54 29.24 21.37
CA MET A 1 52.65 30.18 21.62
C MET A 1 53.37 29.81 22.91
N TYR A 2 54.65 30.17 23.09
CA TYR A 2 55.28 30.19 24.42
C TYR A 2 54.77 31.39 25.23
N VAL A 3 54.72 31.29 26.55
CA VAL A 3 54.31 32.41 27.43
C VAL A 3 55.48 33.37 27.64
N ALA A 4 55.25 34.67 27.43
CA ALA A 4 56.16 35.72 27.83
C ALA A 4 55.99 35.99 29.33
N ARG A 5 57.10 36.17 30.04
CA ARG A 5 57.12 36.33 31.50
C ARG A 5 58.10 37.41 31.89
N ASP A 6 57.74 38.22 32.87
CA ASP A 6 58.68 39.08 33.59
C ASP A 6 58.49 38.85 35.09
N CYS A 7 59.52 38.38 35.77
CA CYS A 7 59.45 37.92 37.16
C CYS A 7 60.40 38.70 38.05
N TYR A 8 60.00 38.93 39.30
CA TYR A 8 60.75 39.73 40.25
C TYR A 8 60.79 39.07 41.64
N GLU A 9 61.90 39.28 42.35
CA GLU A 9 62.11 38.92 43.74
C GLU A 9 62.75 40.12 44.46
N GLN A 10 62.11 40.62 45.51
CA GLN A 10 62.49 41.81 46.27
C GLN A 10 62.75 43.06 45.40
N GLY A 11 61.96 43.22 44.33
CA GLY A 11 62.11 44.29 43.33
C GLY A 11 63.27 44.13 42.33
N VAL A 12 64.00 43.02 42.38
CA VAL A 12 65.08 42.65 41.45
C VAL A 12 64.53 41.67 40.41
N LYS A 13 64.88 41.85 39.13
CA LYS A 13 64.39 41.01 38.03
C LYS A 13 65.06 39.63 38.04
N ASP A 14 64.26 38.56 38.06
CA ASP A 14 64.74 37.19 37.87
C ASP A 14 64.87 36.90 36.36
N TYR A 15 66.10 37.05 35.87
CA TYR A 15 66.48 36.75 34.50
C TYR A 15 66.37 35.26 34.11
N ASN A 16 66.22 34.33 35.07
CA ASN A 16 66.02 32.91 34.78
C ASN A 16 64.54 32.54 34.59
N SER A 17 63.62 33.21 35.28
CA SER A 17 62.17 33.01 35.08
C SER A 17 61.57 33.88 33.96
N SER A 18 62.19 35.03 33.65
CA SER A 18 61.70 35.97 32.63
C SER A 18 61.97 35.48 31.20
N THR A 19 61.00 35.62 30.30
CA THR A 19 61.05 35.11 28.90
C THR A 19 60.40 36.09 27.91
N ASN A 20 61.10 36.38 26.81
CA ASN A 20 60.59 37.12 25.65
C ASN A 20 60.50 36.19 24.41
N PRO A 21 59.44 35.37 24.26
CA PRO A 21 59.31 34.43 23.16
C PRO A 21 58.92 35.12 21.85
N TRP A 22 59.44 34.57 20.75
CA TRP A 22 59.15 34.99 19.39
C TRP A 22 58.71 33.78 18.53
N LEU A 23 57.98 34.08 17.47
CA LEU A 23 57.50 33.14 16.47
C LEU A 23 57.67 33.78 15.09
N SER A 24 58.80 33.50 14.45
CA SER A 24 58.93 33.65 13.01
C SER A 24 58.62 32.31 12.34
N SER A 25 58.14 32.37 11.11
CA SER A 25 57.84 31.18 10.32
C SER A 25 58.47 31.32 8.94
N PRO A 26 59.18 30.29 8.42
CA PRO A 26 59.66 30.28 7.04
C PRO A 26 58.52 30.04 6.04
N LEU A 27 57.39 29.51 6.50
CA LEU A 27 56.15 29.33 5.75
C LEU A 27 55.21 30.51 5.99
N ASN A 28 54.30 30.79 5.05
CA ASN A 28 53.60 32.07 4.93
C ASN A 28 52.48 32.35 5.97
N PHE A 29 52.50 31.66 7.12
CA PHE A 29 51.53 31.73 8.21
C PHE A 29 51.35 33.14 8.79
N THR A 30 50.14 33.41 9.29
CA THR A 30 49.74 34.62 10.02
C THR A 30 49.10 34.22 11.35
N VAL A 31 49.19 35.07 12.37
CA VAL A 31 48.41 34.86 13.60
C VAL A 31 46.93 35.11 13.29
N SER A 32 46.06 34.17 13.64
CA SER A 32 44.63 34.31 13.36
C SER A 32 44.03 35.49 14.13
N SER A 33 43.47 36.45 13.39
CA SER A 33 42.86 37.66 13.93
C SER A 33 41.50 37.41 14.57
N THR A 34 40.75 36.43 14.04
CA THR A 34 39.38 36.10 14.47
C THR A 34 39.34 35.03 15.56
N GLN A 35 40.32 34.12 15.61
CA GLN A 35 40.31 32.98 16.53
C GLN A 35 41.20 33.14 17.77
N ASN A 36 42.01 34.21 17.87
CA ASN A 36 42.86 34.47 19.03
C ASN A 36 42.53 35.79 19.73
N LYS A 37 43.12 36.00 20.91
CA LYS A 37 43.33 37.29 21.58
C LYS A 37 44.79 37.40 22.01
N PHE A 38 45.30 38.62 22.12
CA PHE A 38 46.52 38.89 22.88
C PHE A 38 46.12 39.23 24.32
N VAL A 39 46.65 38.48 25.28
CA VAL A 39 46.24 38.52 26.69
C VAL A 39 47.44 38.76 27.58
N VAL A 40 47.27 39.63 28.57
CA VAL A 40 48.27 40.02 29.57
C VAL A 40 47.67 39.80 30.95
N VAL A 41 48.37 39.08 31.82
CA VAL A 41 47.90 38.67 33.15
C VAL A 41 48.94 39.05 34.19
N GLY A 42 48.53 39.80 35.22
CA GLY A 42 49.43 40.35 36.22
C GLY A 42 48.87 41.61 36.87
N CYS A 43 49.53 42.07 37.93
CA CYS A 43 49.43 43.42 38.46
C CYS A 43 50.77 44.12 38.26
N ASP A 44 50.79 45.46 38.23
CA ASP A 44 51.99 46.24 37.88
C ASP A 44 52.63 45.80 36.52
N THR A 45 51.83 45.22 35.63
CA THR A 45 52.28 44.51 34.43
C THR A 45 51.80 45.21 33.17
N TYR A 46 52.65 45.29 32.15
CA TYR A 46 52.24 45.62 30.78
C TYR A 46 53.07 44.81 29.77
N ALA A 47 52.52 44.60 28.59
CA ALA A 47 53.21 43.82 27.56
C ALA A 47 52.91 44.30 26.16
N TYR A 48 53.86 44.04 25.26
CA TYR A 48 53.76 44.34 23.84
C TYR A 48 53.67 43.06 23.01
N LEU A 49 52.83 43.12 21.98
CA LEU A 49 52.82 42.22 20.83
C LEU A 49 53.33 43.02 19.64
N SER A 50 54.58 42.76 19.27
CA SER A 50 55.23 43.34 18.08
C SER A 50 55.26 42.31 16.95
N GLY A 51 55.21 42.77 15.70
CA GLY A 51 55.30 41.91 14.52
C GLY A 51 55.32 42.73 13.23
N TYR A 52 55.04 42.07 12.11
CA TYR A 52 55.04 42.71 10.78
C TYR A 52 53.70 42.53 10.09
N GLN A 53 53.24 43.59 9.42
CA GLN A 53 52.01 43.62 8.63
C GLN A 53 52.32 44.40 7.34
N GLN A 54 52.10 43.80 6.16
CA GLN A 54 52.43 44.40 4.86
C GLN A 54 53.88 44.94 4.74
N ASN A 55 54.84 44.27 5.39
CA ASN A 55 56.25 44.66 5.59
C ASN A 55 56.51 45.88 6.51
N GLU A 56 55.48 46.54 7.02
CA GLU A 56 55.62 47.57 8.07
C GLU A 56 55.66 46.92 9.47
N SER A 57 56.35 47.56 10.42
CA SER A 57 56.43 47.08 11.80
C SER A 57 55.19 47.50 12.60
N TYR A 58 54.37 46.52 12.96
CA TYR A 58 53.22 46.71 13.83
C TYR A 58 53.60 46.47 15.30
N THR A 59 53.01 47.22 16.23
CA THR A 59 53.06 46.90 17.66
C THR A 59 51.77 47.34 18.34
N THR A 60 51.19 46.44 19.13
CA THR A 60 50.10 46.72 20.08
C THR A 60 50.54 46.35 21.49
N GLY A 61 49.78 46.78 22.51
CA GLY A 61 50.08 46.45 23.89
C GLY A 61 48.86 46.49 24.79
N CYS A 62 48.95 45.77 25.90
CA CYS A 62 47.94 45.76 26.96
C CYS A 62 48.63 46.03 28.31
N ALA A 63 47.93 46.69 29.23
CA ALA A 63 48.43 47.02 30.57
C ALA A 63 47.40 46.63 31.63
N SER A 64 47.88 46.05 32.72
CA SER A 64 47.07 45.65 33.87
C SER A 64 47.64 46.26 35.15
N ARG A 65 46.81 47.00 35.89
CA ARG A 65 47.22 47.66 37.13
C ARG A 65 46.27 47.34 38.28
N CYS A 66 46.87 46.94 39.41
CA CYS A 66 46.21 46.62 40.66
C CYS A 66 47.25 46.64 41.78
N GLU A 67 46.86 47.04 42.98
CA GLU A 67 47.71 47.02 44.19
C GLU A 67 47.28 45.92 45.18
N SER A 68 46.10 45.34 44.99
CA SER A 68 45.59 44.23 45.80
C SER A 68 44.58 43.38 45.04
N THR A 69 44.31 42.17 45.54
CA THR A 69 43.38 41.23 44.94
C THR A 69 41.90 41.64 45.03
N ARG A 70 41.55 42.64 45.85
CA ARG A 70 40.17 42.98 46.22
C ARG A 70 39.29 43.51 45.08
N PHE A 71 39.90 44.04 44.03
CA PHE A 71 39.21 44.64 42.87
C PHE A 71 39.28 43.76 41.62
N MET A 72 39.91 42.59 41.71
CA MET A 72 39.93 41.63 40.61
C MET A 72 38.67 40.77 40.64
N VAL A 73 38.15 40.46 39.46
CA VAL A 73 36.94 39.63 39.29
C VAL A 73 37.29 38.49 38.34
N ASN A 74 37.09 37.24 38.78
CA ASN A 74 37.28 36.07 37.92
C ASN A 74 36.38 36.20 36.68
N GLY A 75 36.94 35.97 35.49
CA GLY A 75 36.27 36.19 34.21
C GLY A 75 36.29 37.63 33.69
N SER A 76 36.92 38.59 34.37
CA SER A 76 37.15 39.94 33.85
C SER A 76 38.58 40.12 33.35
N CYS A 77 38.75 40.73 32.17
CA CYS A 77 40.07 40.99 31.57
C CYS A 77 40.18 42.42 31.01
N THR A 78 39.70 43.40 31.78
CA THR A 78 39.54 44.81 31.36
C THR A 78 40.59 45.79 31.94
N GLY A 79 41.81 45.32 32.23
CA GLY A 79 42.93 46.13 32.74
C GLY A 79 43.20 46.03 34.25
N VAL A 80 42.53 45.12 34.96
CA VAL A 80 42.71 44.90 36.41
C VAL A 80 42.89 43.40 36.67
N GLY A 81 44.13 42.97 36.89
CA GLY A 81 44.54 41.56 36.99
C GLY A 81 44.75 40.87 35.64
N CYS A 82 43.95 41.23 34.64
CA CYS A 82 44.01 40.76 33.27
C CYS A 82 43.64 41.89 32.29
N CYS A 83 44.29 41.92 31.13
CA CYS A 83 44.02 42.84 30.01
C CYS A 83 44.08 42.06 28.68
N GLU A 84 43.06 42.15 27.84
CA GLU A 84 43.07 41.56 26.48
C GLU A 84 42.85 42.60 25.37
N VAL A 85 43.43 42.34 24.19
CA VAL A 85 43.20 43.10 22.94
C VAL A 85 43.14 42.18 21.72
N ASP A 86 42.43 42.65 20.69
CA ASP A 86 42.37 42.02 19.38
C ASP A 86 43.69 42.12 18.61
N ILE A 87 43.91 41.17 17.70
CA ILE A 87 45.12 41.05 16.89
C ILE A 87 44.78 41.45 15.44
N PRO A 88 45.57 42.33 14.78
CA PRO A 88 45.25 42.78 13.42
C PRO A 88 45.41 41.65 12.40
N LYS A 89 44.62 41.74 11.33
CA LYS A 89 44.67 40.82 10.18
C LYS A 89 46.07 40.76 9.56
N GLY A 90 46.55 39.55 9.33
CA GLY A 90 47.80 39.32 8.59
C GLY A 90 49.09 39.53 9.36
N LEU A 91 49.06 39.56 10.70
CA LEU A 91 50.25 39.76 11.52
C LEU A 91 51.21 38.56 11.44
N LYS A 92 52.47 38.81 11.08
CA LYS A 92 53.56 37.83 10.93
C LYS A 92 54.73 38.12 11.87
N ASN A 93 55.62 37.13 12.06
CA ASN A 93 56.89 37.26 12.79
C ASN A 93 56.73 37.92 14.17
N VAL A 94 55.83 37.36 14.99
CA VAL A 94 55.42 37.98 16.25
C VAL A 94 56.44 37.77 17.37
N THR A 95 56.64 38.81 18.18
CA THR A 95 57.44 38.79 19.40
C THR A 95 56.58 39.28 20.56
N LEU A 96 56.66 38.59 21.68
CA LEU A 96 55.96 38.94 22.92
C LEU A 96 56.98 39.39 23.96
N GLU A 97 56.76 40.56 24.54
CA GLU A 97 57.58 41.10 25.61
C GLU A 97 56.70 41.53 26.79
N SER A 98 56.93 40.91 27.96
CA SER A 98 56.31 41.30 29.23
C SER A 98 57.24 42.24 30.00
N ARG A 99 56.66 43.22 30.70
CA ARG A 99 57.36 44.24 31.49
C ARG A 99 56.54 44.65 32.72
N SER A 100 57.21 45.29 33.66
CA SER A 100 56.60 45.89 34.85
C SER A 100 56.83 47.40 34.93
N PHE A 101 55.94 48.15 35.61
CA PHE A 101 56.14 49.59 35.84
C PHE A 101 56.92 49.90 37.12
N GLN A 102 56.85 49.05 38.16
CA GLN A 102 57.45 49.29 39.48
C GLN A 102 58.22 48.06 40.01
N ASN A 103 58.70 47.19 39.12
CA ASN A 103 59.39 45.93 39.41
C ASN A 103 58.63 45.01 40.40
N HIS A 104 57.30 45.02 40.35
CA HIS A 104 56.40 44.28 41.25
C HIS A 104 56.55 44.61 42.75
N THR A 105 57.28 45.67 43.12
CA THR A 105 57.61 46.02 44.52
C THR A 105 56.41 46.20 45.47
N ILE A 106 55.20 46.41 44.94
CA ILE A 106 53.94 46.53 45.70
C ILE A 106 53.13 45.22 45.69
N VAL A 107 53.35 44.32 44.73
CA VAL A 107 52.45 43.20 44.39
C VAL A 107 53.07 41.81 44.48
N GLU A 108 54.41 41.72 44.57
CA GLU A 108 55.22 40.48 44.63
C GLU A 108 54.60 39.38 45.51
N ASN A 109 54.15 39.75 46.69
CA ASN A 109 53.55 38.85 47.69
C ASN A 109 52.27 38.13 47.22
N PHE A 110 51.60 38.57 46.15
CA PHE A 110 50.52 37.81 45.49
C PHE A 110 50.76 37.55 44.00
N ASN A 111 51.43 38.46 43.29
CA ASN A 111 51.79 38.34 41.88
C ASN A 111 53.31 38.55 41.67
N PRO A 112 54.12 37.47 41.67
CA PRO A 112 55.57 37.56 41.50
C PRO A 112 56.03 37.71 40.04
N CYS A 113 55.13 37.51 39.07
CA CYS A 113 55.44 37.57 37.64
C CYS A 113 54.29 38.19 36.83
N GLY A 114 54.61 39.01 35.84
CA GLY A 114 53.70 39.47 34.79
C GLY A 114 53.79 38.58 33.55
N TYR A 115 52.65 38.12 33.04
CA TYR A 115 52.54 37.17 31.93
C TYR A 115 51.93 37.82 30.69
N ALA A 116 52.38 37.43 29.49
CA ALA A 116 51.73 37.80 28.24
C ALA A 116 51.78 36.69 27.20
N PHE A 117 50.68 36.45 26.49
CA PHE A 117 50.55 35.33 25.55
C PHE A 117 49.47 35.59 24.49
N ILE A 118 49.59 34.91 23.36
CA ILE A 118 48.50 34.77 22.40
C ILE A 118 47.78 33.47 22.74
N SER A 119 46.47 33.55 22.99
CA SER A 119 45.61 32.39 23.24
C SER A 119 44.49 32.33 22.21
N LYS A 120 44.07 31.12 21.83
CA LYS A 120 42.80 30.91 21.13
C LYS A 120 41.65 31.42 22.02
N GLN A 121 40.64 32.04 21.43
CA GLN A 121 39.41 32.40 22.13
C GLN A 121 38.76 31.17 22.81
N ASP A 122 38.04 31.40 23.91
CA ASP A 122 37.43 30.39 24.79
C ASP A 122 38.38 29.38 25.48
N THR A 123 39.71 29.43 25.24
CA THR A 123 40.69 28.52 25.87
C THR A 123 41.33 29.04 27.15
N PHE A 124 41.30 30.34 27.38
CA PHE A 124 41.77 30.97 28.62
C PHE A 124 40.63 31.77 29.24
N ASN A 125 40.49 31.66 30.56
CA ASN A 125 39.58 32.47 31.35
C ASN A 125 40.31 32.90 32.63
N PHE A 126 40.20 34.17 33.00
CA PHE A 126 40.99 34.73 34.10
C PHE A 126 40.49 34.26 35.48
N SER A 127 41.40 33.73 36.31
CA SER A 127 41.21 33.63 37.76
C SER A 127 42.30 34.44 38.48
N ILE A 128 42.01 34.89 39.69
CA ILE A 128 43.03 35.43 40.62
C ILE A 128 44.20 34.43 40.80
N ASP A 129 43.94 33.11 40.73
CA ASP A 129 44.98 32.07 40.80
C ASP A 129 45.93 32.06 39.59
N SER A 130 45.49 32.57 38.43
CA SER A 130 46.30 32.67 37.21
C SER A 130 47.56 33.52 37.42
N LEU A 131 47.53 34.46 38.38
CA LEU A 131 48.69 35.27 38.80
C LEU A 131 49.86 34.45 39.37
N ARG A 132 49.65 33.15 39.64
CA ARG A 132 50.67 32.20 40.10
C ARG A 132 50.73 30.94 39.24
N THR A 133 49.60 30.35 38.87
CA THR A 133 49.58 29.08 38.11
C THR A 133 50.11 29.21 36.68
N LEU A 134 50.13 30.43 36.12
CA LEU A 134 50.81 30.68 34.83
C LEU A 134 52.34 30.60 34.93
N ARG A 135 52.95 30.52 36.13
CA ARG A 135 54.40 30.25 36.26
C ARG A 135 54.75 28.86 35.68
N ASP A 136 53.88 27.89 35.93
CA ASP A 136 54.06 26.50 35.51
C ASP A 136 53.57 26.25 34.07
N GLN A 137 52.75 27.16 33.52
CA GLN A 137 52.32 27.12 32.12
C GLN A 137 53.39 27.70 31.19
N GLN A 138 54.06 26.82 30.43
CA GLN A 138 55.08 27.22 29.47
C GLN A 138 54.51 27.64 28.10
N MET A 139 53.35 27.08 27.70
CA MET A 139 52.76 27.28 26.38
C MET A 139 51.24 27.44 26.45
N MET A 140 50.68 28.30 25.59
CA MET A 140 49.23 28.47 25.41
C MET A 140 48.80 28.06 23.98
N PRO A 141 47.60 27.48 23.80
CA PRO A 141 47.09 27.12 22.49
C PRO A 141 46.79 28.37 21.66
N MET A 142 47.17 28.37 20.38
CA MET A 142 46.88 29.46 19.44
C MET A 142 46.52 28.89 18.07
N VAL A 143 45.82 29.67 17.25
CA VAL A 143 45.54 29.33 15.84
C VAL A 143 46.41 30.18 14.91
N LEU A 144 46.99 29.55 13.89
CA LEU A 144 47.67 30.21 12.79
C LEU A 144 46.86 30.01 11.51
N ASP A 145 46.58 31.10 10.81
CA ASP A 145 46.02 31.06 9.46
C ASP A 145 47.15 30.95 8.43
N TRP A 146 46.82 30.44 7.24
CA TRP A 146 47.79 30.18 6.18
C TRP A 146 47.17 30.31 4.80
N ALA A 147 48.03 30.59 3.81
CA ALA A 147 47.66 30.75 2.42
C ALA A 147 48.79 30.28 1.50
N ILE A 148 48.43 29.84 0.29
CA ILE A 148 49.34 29.46 -0.78
C ILE A 148 49.75 30.69 -1.58
N GLY A 149 51.07 30.86 -1.74
CA GLY A 149 51.66 31.98 -2.48
C GLY A 149 51.32 33.34 -1.88
N ASN A 150 51.31 34.35 -2.74
CA ASN A 150 50.85 35.71 -2.45
C ASN A 150 49.73 36.17 -3.42
N GLU A 151 49.28 35.30 -4.33
CA GLU A 151 48.36 35.62 -5.43
C GLU A 151 46.89 35.33 -5.05
N THR A 152 45.93 35.99 -5.67
CA THR A 152 44.48 35.77 -5.44
C THR A 152 43.93 34.69 -6.37
N CYS A 153 42.73 34.16 -6.08
CA CYS A 153 42.05 33.17 -6.92
C CYS A 153 41.93 33.61 -8.39
N ASN A 154 41.54 34.86 -8.63
CA ASN A 154 41.44 35.45 -9.96
C ASN A 154 42.78 35.38 -10.74
N ASP A 155 43.91 35.46 -10.04
CA ASP A 155 45.24 35.42 -10.62
C ASP A 155 45.72 33.99 -10.92
N VAL A 156 45.15 32.96 -10.29
CA VAL A 156 45.65 31.57 -10.34
C VAL A 156 44.73 30.57 -11.04
N GLU A 157 43.41 30.81 -11.08
CA GLU A 157 42.44 29.90 -11.71
C GLU A 157 42.72 29.63 -13.19
N ASN A 158 43.37 30.56 -13.89
CA ASN A 158 43.75 30.45 -15.29
C ASN A 158 45.21 30.00 -15.52
N LYS A 159 45.95 29.64 -14.46
CA LYS A 159 47.38 29.25 -14.55
C LYS A 159 47.58 27.74 -14.43
N SER A 160 48.65 27.25 -15.05
CA SER A 160 49.08 25.84 -15.00
C SER A 160 49.58 25.37 -13.62
N ASN A 161 49.69 26.27 -12.63
CA ASN A 161 50.04 25.96 -11.24
C ASN A 161 48.85 26.04 -10.27
N TYR A 162 47.61 26.00 -10.77
CA TYR A 162 46.41 25.87 -9.93
C TYR A 162 46.41 24.52 -9.20
N ILE A 163 46.48 24.54 -7.86
CA ILE A 163 46.66 23.31 -7.05
C ILE A 163 45.38 22.72 -6.47
N CYS A 164 44.22 23.39 -6.59
CA CYS A 164 42.98 22.90 -6.00
C CYS A 164 42.42 21.73 -6.82
N GLY A 165 42.04 20.64 -6.13
CA GLY A 165 41.65 19.38 -6.73
C GLY A 165 40.24 19.34 -7.33
N GLY A 166 39.83 18.15 -7.80
CA GLY A 166 38.45 17.91 -8.24
C GLY A 166 37.43 18.26 -7.14
N ASN A 167 36.28 18.80 -7.55
CA ASN A 167 35.18 19.24 -6.67
C ASN A 167 35.58 20.22 -5.54
N SER A 168 36.68 20.94 -5.72
CA SER A 168 37.07 22.06 -4.88
C SER A 168 36.87 23.42 -5.58
N SER A 169 36.93 24.50 -4.81
CA SER A 169 36.94 25.89 -5.25
C SER A 169 38.08 26.64 -4.57
N CYS A 170 38.61 27.67 -5.24
CA CYS A 170 39.54 28.60 -4.63
C CYS A 170 38.81 29.56 -3.67
N GLN A 171 39.46 29.91 -2.55
CA GLN A 171 39.02 30.95 -1.64
C GLN A 171 40.21 31.86 -1.30
N ASN A 172 40.07 33.17 -1.47
CA ASN A 172 41.09 34.14 -1.09
C ASN A 172 41.37 34.10 0.43
N SER A 173 42.61 34.39 0.83
CA SER A 173 42.94 34.54 2.24
C SER A 173 42.20 35.73 2.86
N GLU A 174 41.58 35.51 4.01
CA GLU A 174 40.84 36.56 4.74
C GLU A 174 41.78 37.53 5.48
N ASP A 175 43.05 37.17 5.64
CA ASP A 175 44.05 37.89 6.43
C ASP A 175 45.19 38.49 5.57
N GLY A 176 45.11 38.41 4.25
CA GLY A 176 46.04 39.10 3.35
C GLY A 176 46.23 38.43 2.00
N SER A 177 47.47 38.38 1.53
CA SER A 177 47.87 37.79 0.25
C SER A 177 47.78 36.26 0.24
N GLY A 178 47.53 35.68 -0.93
CA GLY A 178 47.44 34.23 -1.14
C GLY A 178 46.01 33.68 -1.09
N TYR A 179 45.87 32.39 -1.37
CA TYR A 179 44.59 31.68 -1.39
C TYR A 179 44.64 30.34 -0.64
N ARG A 180 43.48 29.76 -0.36
CA ARG A 180 43.29 28.37 0.09
C ARG A 180 42.31 27.66 -0.83
N CYS A 181 42.29 26.33 -0.79
CA CYS A 181 41.31 25.52 -1.51
C CYS A 181 40.26 25.05 -0.49
N LYS A 182 38.97 25.11 -0.84
CA LYS A 182 37.84 24.58 -0.06
C LYS A 182 37.14 23.52 -0.90
N CYS A 183 36.57 22.46 -0.32
CA CYS A 183 35.60 21.66 -1.07
C CYS A 183 34.37 22.51 -1.41
N LYS A 184 33.76 22.23 -2.57
CA LYS A 184 32.49 22.85 -2.95
C LYS A 184 31.40 22.43 -1.96
N ASP A 185 30.35 23.23 -1.84
CA ASP A 185 29.21 22.85 -1.00
C ASP A 185 28.58 21.55 -1.52
N GLY A 186 28.19 20.64 -0.61
CA GLY A 186 27.85 19.24 -0.92
C GLY A 186 29.05 18.28 -1.04
N TYR A 187 30.28 18.75 -0.82
CA TYR A 187 31.50 17.90 -0.83
C TYR A 187 32.37 18.11 0.42
N ASP A 188 33.00 17.03 0.91
CA ASP A 188 33.94 17.06 2.04
C ASP A 188 35.23 16.28 1.73
N GLY A 189 36.29 16.51 2.52
CA GLY A 189 37.58 15.84 2.43
C GLY A 189 38.75 16.79 2.18
N ASN A 190 39.67 16.40 1.29
CA ASN A 190 40.92 17.14 1.06
C ASN A 190 40.92 17.90 -0.27
N PRO A 191 40.74 19.24 -0.28
CA PRO A 191 40.65 20.04 -1.50
C PRO A 191 41.97 20.24 -2.27
N TYR A 192 43.07 19.63 -1.81
CA TYR A 192 44.38 19.66 -2.46
C TYR A 192 44.72 18.37 -3.24
N LEU A 193 43.80 17.40 -3.29
CA LEU A 193 43.97 16.15 -4.03
C LEU A 193 42.95 16.03 -5.17
N SER A 194 43.36 15.50 -6.32
CA SER A 194 42.53 15.34 -7.53
C SER A 194 41.17 14.67 -7.27
N HIS A 195 41.11 13.73 -6.31
CA HIS A 195 39.89 13.01 -5.89
C HIS A 195 39.67 13.13 -4.37
N GLY A 196 40.10 14.24 -3.77
CA GLY A 196 40.08 14.44 -2.32
C GLY A 196 38.80 15.04 -1.76
N CYS A 197 38.09 15.89 -2.52
CA CYS A 197 36.72 16.28 -2.21
C CYS A 197 35.76 15.23 -2.75
N GLN A 198 35.11 14.49 -1.85
CA GLN A 198 34.14 13.44 -2.15
C GLN A 198 32.73 13.92 -1.81
N ASP A 199 31.76 13.33 -2.49
CA ASP A 199 30.34 13.63 -2.36
C ASP A 199 29.85 13.33 -0.93
N ILE A 200 29.13 14.25 -0.31
CA ILE A 200 28.52 13.99 1.01
C ILE A 200 27.19 13.28 0.78
N ASP A 201 27.10 12.00 1.16
CA ASP A 201 25.81 11.28 1.14
C ASP A 201 24.92 11.77 2.30
N GLU A 202 24.26 12.90 2.08
CA GLU A 202 23.40 13.58 3.04
C GLU A 202 22.15 12.73 3.40
N CYS A 203 21.84 11.69 2.62
CA CYS A 203 20.80 10.71 2.92
C CYS A 203 21.21 9.69 4.02
N GLN A 204 22.48 9.65 4.44
CA GLN A 204 22.90 8.86 5.61
C GLN A 204 22.51 9.51 6.94
N ASP A 205 22.20 10.81 6.97
CA ASP A 205 21.65 11.49 8.15
C ASP A 205 20.12 11.35 8.19
N PRO A 206 19.54 10.67 9.18
CA PRO A 206 18.09 10.53 9.32
C PRO A 206 17.32 11.86 9.42
N SER A 207 18.01 12.95 9.71
CA SER A 207 17.45 14.30 9.84
C SER A 207 16.99 14.90 8.51
N ASN A 208 17.62 14.52 7.39
CA ASN A 208 17.55 15.31 6.15
C ASN A 208 16.28 15.12 5.29
N CYS A 209 15.53 14.02 5.44
CA CYS A 209 14.21 13.84 4.81
C CYS A 209 13.16 13.31 5.82
N ASN A 210 12.96 14.02 6.92
CA ASN A 210 12.21 13.56 8.10
C ASN A 210 10.65 13.56 7.96
N CYS A 211 10.08 13.58 6.75
CA CYS A 211 8.62 13.52 6.58
C CYS A 211 8.12 12.09 6.23
N PRO A 212 7.01 11.62 6.83
CA PRO A 212 6.41 10.34 6.45
C PRO A 212 6.09 10.29 4.95
N GLY A 213 6.54 9.23 4.27
CA GLY A 213 6.32 9.06 2.84
C GLY A 213 7.30 9.84 1.94
N GLN A 214 8.40 10.37 2.48
CA GLN A 214 9.55 10.80 1.67
C GLN A 214 10.54 9.66 1.40
N GLU A 215 11.26 9.78 0.29
CA GLU A 215 12.40 8.97 -0.13
C GLU A 215 13.54 9.95 -0.47
N CYS A 216 14.73 9.69 0.07
CA CYS A 216 15.92 10.53 -0.13
C CYS A 216 16.74 9.97 -1.30
N ILE A 217 17.13 10.84 -2.23
CA ILE A 217 18.03 10.51 -3.34
C ILE A 217 19.22 11.45 -3.25
N ASN A 218 20.40 10.88 -3.00
CA ASN A 218 21.67 11.60 -3.06
C ASN A 218 22.09 11.81 -4.53
N GLU A 219 22.49 13.02 -4.89
CA GLU A 219 23.02 13.38 -6.20
C GLU A 219 24.35 14.16 -6.02
N PRO A 220 25.29 14.14 -6.99
CA PRO A 220 26.61 14.74 -6.80
C PRO A 220 26.59 16.23 -6.40
N GLY A 221 26.85 16.52 -5.13
CA GLY A 221 26.85 17.83 -4.49
C GLY A 221 25.50 18.31 -3.93
N LYS A 222 24.48 17.44 -3.83
CA LYS A 222 23.17 17.73 -3.20
C LYS A 222 22.26 16.49 -3.09
N PHE A 223 21.61 16.30 -1.95
CA PHE A 223 20.44 15.43 -1.84
C PHE A 223 19.14 16.06 -2.37
N THR A 224 18.14 15.21 -2.60
CA THR A 224 16.76 15.57 -2.91
C THR A 224 15.76 14.64 -2.20
N CYS A 225 14.73 15.21 -1.56
CA CYS A 225 13.62 14.44 -0.98
C CYS A 225 12.42 14.42 -1.95
N PHE A 226 11.91 13.24 -2.29
CA PHE A 226 10.70 13.08 -3.10
C PHE A 226 9.60 12.31 -2.36
N CYS A 227 8.34 12.53 -2.72
CA CYS A 227 7.23 11.73 -2.18
C CYS A 227 7.14 10.37 -2.87
N ILE A 228 7.03 9.29 -2.09
CA ILE A 228 6.89 7.93 -2.62
C ILE A 228 5.62 7.76 -3.46
N LYS A 229 5.63 6.79 -4.37
CA LYS A 229 4.48 6.47 -5.24
C LYS A 229 3.22 6.23 -4.41
N GLY A 230 2.18 7.03 -4.67
CA GLY A 230 0.95 7.03 -3.89
C GLY A 230 0.83 8.20 -2.91
N TYR A 231 1.79 9.12 -2.87
CA TYR A 231 1.72 10.41 -2.16
C TYR A 231 1.95 11.59 -3.13
N HIS A 232 1.64 12.81 -2.71
CA HIS A 232 1.99 14.07 -3.35
C HIS A 232 2.46 15.08 -2.30
N LEU A 233 3.24 16.08 -2.71
CA LEU A 233 3.72 17.13 -1.82
C LEU A 233 2.64 18.19 -1.60
N ASP A 234 2.22 18.41 -0.35
CA ASP A 234 1.47 19.61 0.02
C ASP A 234 2.42 20.79 0.12
N GLN A 235 2.33 21.71 -0.84
CA GLN A 235 3.14 22.93 -0.91
C GLN A 235 2.91 23.88 0.29
N SER A 236 1.80 23.72 1.02
CA SER A 236 1.43 24.53 2.18
C SER A 236 2.13 24.06 3.47
N ALA A 237 2.40 22.76 3.56
CA ALA A 237 2.96 22.11 4.75
C ALA A 237 4.41 21.60 4.56
N GLY A 238 4.85 21.41 3.31
CA GLY A 238 6.13 20.77 2.99
C GLY A 238 6.12 19.23 3.16
N VAL A 239 4.95 18.63 3.39
CA VAL A 239 4.79 17.22 3.77
C VAL A 239 4.16 16.41 2.64
N CYS A 240 4.56 15.14 2.52
CA CYS A 240 3.95 14.19 1.59
C CYS A 240 2.61 13.66 2.14
N VAL A 241 1.53 13.84 1.39
CA VAL A 241 0.17 13.41 1.74
C VAL A 241 -0.36 12.34 0.76
N PRO A 242 -1.11 11.32 1.20
CA PRO A 242 -1.49 10.19 0.36
C PRO A 242 -2.51 10.56 -0.73
N ASN A 243 -2.27 10.06 -1.94
CA ASN A 243 -3.10 10.25 -3.13
C ASN A 243 -4.42 9.49 -3.01
N GLN A 244 -5.48 10.18 -2.57
CA GLN A 244 -6.84 9.65 -2.57
C GLN A 244 -7.27 9.24 -3.99
N SER A 245 -7.19 7.95 -4.29
CA SER A 245 -7.50 7.43 -5.63
C SER A 245 -8.21 6.07 -5.57
N SER A 246 -9.18 5.89 -6.47
CA SER A 246 -9.86 4.62 -6.82
C SER A 246 -10.96 4.03 -5.91
N LEU A 247 -11.47 4.70 -4.86
CA LEU A 247 -12.69 4.19 -4.17
C LEU A 247 -13.89 4.08 -5.14
N GLN A 248 -14.11 5.10 -5.98
CA GLN A 248 -15.21 5.09 -6.97
C GLN A 248 -15.00 4.09 -8.12
N VAL A 249 -13.76 3.76 -8.49
CA VAL A 249 -13.46 2.81 -9.58
C VAL A 249 -13.87 1.39 -9.18
N LYS A 250 -13.66 1.01 -7.91
CA LYS A 250 -14.04 -0.31 -7.39
C LYS A 250 -15.56 -0.54 -7.39
N LEU A 251 -16.37 0.52 -7.28
CA LEU A 251 -17.83 0.41 -7.29
C LEU A 251 -18.40 0.08 -8.68
N LEU A 252 -17.79 0.61 -9.75
CA LEU A 252 -18.29 0.45 -11.13
C LEU A 252 -18.07 -0.97 -11.69
N VAL A 253 -16.91 -1.57 -11.41
CA VAL A 253 -16.56 -2.91 -11.93
C VAL A 253 -17.48 -4.01 -11.38
N GLY A 254 -17.93 -3.88 -10.12
CA GLY A 254 -18.81 -4.87 -9.47
C GLY A 254 -20.23 -4.93 -10.05
N LEU A 255 -20.71 -3.87 -10.71
CA LEU A 255 -22.07 -3.84 -11.27
C LEU A 255 -22.17 -4.57 -12.62
N GLY A 256 -21.13 -4.47 -13.46
CA GLY A 256 -21.14 -5.04 -14.82
C GLY A 256 -21.26 -6.56 -14.85
N THR A 257 -20.61 -7.26 -13.91
CA THR A 257 -20.62 -8.73 -13.84
C THR A 257 -21.98 -9.30 -13.39
N SER A 258 -22.70 -8.58 -12.51
CA SER A 258 -24.01 -9.01 -12.01
C SER A 258 -25.07 -9.08 -13.12
N PHE A 259 -25.17 -8.05 -13.97
CA PHE A 259 -26.20 -8.01 -15.02
C PHE A 259 -25.97 -9.07 -16.11
N GLY A 260 -24.71 -9.38 -16.45
CA GLY A 260 -24.39 -10.40 -17.46
C GLY A 260 -24.88 -11.80 -17.08
N THR A 261 -24.71 -12.21 -15.82
CA THR A 261 -25.15 -13.54 -15.35
C THR A 261 -26.67 -13.70 -15.34
N LEU A 262 -27.40 -12.68 -14.89
CA LEU A 262 -28.88 -12.65 -14.91
C LEU A 262 -29.44 -12.76 -16.33
N PHE A 263 -28.81 -12.12 -17.32
CA PHE A 263 -29.26 -12.18 -18.71
C PHE A 263 -29.07 -13.58 -19.33
N LEU A 264 -27.95 -14.25 -19.03
CA LEU A 264 -27.72 -15.62 -19.47
C LEU A 264 -28.71 -16.62 -18.83
N ILE A 265 -28.97 -16.50 -17.52
CA ILE A 265 -29.92 -17.37 -16.81
C ILE A 265 -31.34 -17.23 -17.38
N THR A 266 -31.79 -15.99 -17.64
CA THR A 266 -33.13 -15.75 -18.21
C THR A 266 -33.26 -16.28 -19.63
N ILE A 267 -32.24 -16.14 -20.49
CA ILE A 267 -32.22 -16.76 -21.82
C ILE A 267 -32.32 -18.30 -21.72
N SER A 268 -31.54 -18.93 -20.85
CA SER A 268 -31.57 -20.39 -20.64
C SER A 268 -32.95 -20.90 -20.21
N LEU A 269 -33.62 -20.18 -19.29
CA LEU A 269 -34.98 -20.51 -18.85
C LEU A 269 -36.03 -20.35 -19.96
N VAL A 270 -35.91 -19.32 -20.81
CA VAL A 270 -36.81 -19.13 -21.97
C VAL A 270 -36.62 -20.24 -22.99
N LEU A 271 -35.37 -20.60 -23.31
CA LEU A 271 -35.06 -21.69 -24.24
C LEU A 271 -35.57 -23.04 -23.74
N PHE A 272 -35.35 -23.37 -22.47
CA PHE A 272 -35.85 -24.61 -21.85
C PHE A 272 -37.39 -24.71 -21.96
N ASN A 273 -38.10 -23.64 -21.61
CA ASN A 273 -39.56 -23.59 -21.71
C ASN A 273 -40.06 -23.69 -23.17
N ALA A 274 -39.35 -23.08 -24.13
CA ALA A 274 -39.67 -23.20 -25.56
C ALA A 274 -39.47 -24.63 -26.09
N ILE A 275 -38.41 -25.33 -25.66
CA ILE A 275 -38.13 -26.73 -25.99
C ILE A 275 -39.22 -27.65 -25.41
N LYS A 276 -39.56 -27.49 -24.12
CA LYS A 276 -40.63 -28.24 -23.45
C LYS A 276 -41.99 -28.04 -24.16
N LYS A 277 -42.35 -26.80 -24.47
CA LYS A 277 -43.60 -26.49 -25.20
C LYS A 277 -43.62 -27.07 -26.62
N ARG A 278 -42.48 -27.16 -27.30
CA ARG A 278 -42.35 -27.82 -28.62
C ARG A 278 -42.55 -29.35 -28.53
N SER A 279 -42.06 -30.03 -27.48
CA SER A 279 -42.22 -31.48 -27.35
C SER A 279 -43.68 -31.89 -27.14
N GLU A 280 -44.40 -31.23 -26.22
CA GLU A 280 -45.83 -31.45 -26.02
C GLU A 280 -46.66 -31.22 -27.29
N THR A 281 -46.32 -30.19 -28.06
CA THR A 281 -47.03 -29.84 -29.30
C THR A 281 -46.83 -30.89 -30.39
N LYS A 282 -45.62 -31.48 -30.49
CA LYS A 282 -45.35 -32.63 -31.37
C LYS A 282 -46.15 -33.87 -30.92
N LEU A 283 -46.16 -34.16 -29.62
CA LEU A 283 -46.88 -35.31 -29.05
C LEU A 283 -48.41 -35.21 -29.25
N LYS A 284 -48.99 -34.02 -29.06
CA LYS A 284 -50.42 -33.74 -29.33
C LYS A 284 -50.77 -33.98 -30.81
N LYS A 285 -49.91 -33.60 -31.76
CA LYS A 285 -50.10 -33.88 -33.20
C LYS A 285 -49.99 -35.37 -33.55
N LEU A 286 -49.13 -36.13 -32.86
CA LEU A 286 -49.02 -37.59 -33.02
C LEU A 286 -50.30 -38.30 -32.56
N PHE A 287 -50.83 -37.95 -31.37
CA PHE A 287 -52.10 -38.53 -30.89
C PHE A 287 -53.29 -38.12 -31.76
N PHE A 288 -53.34 -36.88 -32.26
CA PHE A 288 -54.39 -36.46 -33.20
C PHE A 288 -54.44 -37.33 -34.47
N LYS A 289 -53.26 -37.65 -35.05
CA LYS A 289 -53.19 -38.57 -36.19
C LYS A 289 -53.56 -40.01 -35.82
N LYS A 290 -53.06 -40.53 -34.69
CA LYS A 290 -53.26 -41.94 -34.28
C LYS A 290 -54.71 -42.23 -33.87
N ASN A 291 -55.42 -41.25 -33.31
CA ASN A 291 -56.80 -41.40 -32.84
C ASN A 291 -57.85 -41.00 -33.89
N GLY A 292 -57.54 -41.15 -35.19
CA GLY A 292 -58.51 -40.92 -36.27
C GLY A 292 -58.87 -39.46 -36.56
N GLY A 293 -58.11 -38.47 -36.08
CA GLY A 293 -58.39 -37.04 -36.32
C GLY A 293 -58.42 -36.62 -37.79
N LEU A 294 -57.83 -37.43 -38.69
CA LEU A 294 -57.97 -37.27 -40.14
C LEU A 294 -59.39 -37.60 -40.64
N LEU A 295 -60.08 -38.61 -40.08
CA LEU A 295 -61.48 -38.91 -40.43
C LEU A 295 -62.42 -37.79 -39.96
N LEU A 296 -62.16 -37.24 -38.76
CA LEU A 296 -62.91 -36.09 -38.24
C LEU A 296 -62.76 -34.88 -39.17
N GLN A 297 -61.52 -34.59 -39.61
CA GLN A 297 -61.25 -33.50 -40.56
C GLN A 297 -61.89 -33.78 -41.93
N GLN A 298 -61.85 -35.03 -42.40
CA GLN A 298 -62.44 -35.45 -43.67
C GLN A 298 -63.97 -35.28 -43.69
N GLN A 299 -64.69 -35.67 -42.63
CA GLN A 299 -66.13 -35.45 -42.50
C GLN A 299 -66.52 -33.96 -42.50
N ILE A 300 -65.72 -33.12 -41.85
CA ILE A 300 -65.95 -31.66 -41.83
C ILE A 300 -65.73 -31.05 -43.22
N SER A 301 -64.77 -31.56 -44.00
CA SER A 301 -64.54 -31.11 -45.38
C SER A 301 -65.47 -31.73 -46.44
N SER A 302 -66.13 -32.86 -46.16
CA SER A 302 -66.96 -33.56 -47.17
C SER A 302 -68.44 -33.17 -47.15
N ASN A 303 -68.91 -32.43 -46.14
CA ASN A 303 -70.33 -32.07 -45.99
C ASN A 303 -70.64 -30.64 -46.45
N GLU A 304 -70.29 -30.31 -47.70
CA GLU A 304 -70.51 -28.97 -48.26
C GLU A 304 -71.94 -28.75 -48.80
N ASN A 305 -72.78 -29.80 -48.84
CA ASN A 305 -74.13 -29.76 -49.43
C ASN A 305 -75.20 -30.58 -48.67
N ASN A 306 -75.32 -30.41 -47.34
CA ASN A 306 -76.66 -30.41 -46.69
C ASN A 306 -76.66 -29.83 -45.26
N VAL A 307 -77.84 -29.40 -44.80
CA VAL A 307 -77.98 -28.51 -43.63
C VAL A 307 -77.83 -29.25 -42.29
N GLN A 308 -76.60 -29.32 -41.78
CA GLN A 308 -76.31 -29.21 -40.33
C GLN A 308 -74.81 -28.99 -40.10
N ASN A 309 -74.43 -27.79 -39.64
CA ASN A 309 -73.05 -27.45 -39.34
C ASN A 309 -72.59 -28.14 -38.05
N ILE A 310 -71.61 -29.05 -38.14
CA ILE A 310 -70.94 -29.65 -36.99
C ILE A 310 -70.10 -28.57 -36.30
N THR A 311 -70.70 -27.90 -35.32
CA THR A 311 -70.11 -26.80 -34.56
C THR A 311 -69.22 -27.36 -33.45
N LEU A 312 -67.91 -27.44 -33.74
CA LEU A 312 -66.90 -28.00 -32.83
C LEU A 312 -66.50 -27.00 -31.74
N PHE A 313 -67.36 -26.81 -30.74
CA PHE A 313 -67.11 -25.91 -29.61
C PHE A 313 -65.88 -26.31 -28.78
N ASN A 314 -65.06 -25.33 -28.43
CA ASN A 314 -63.96 -25.48 -27.49
C ASN A 314 -64.50 -25.70 -26.06
N SER A 315 -63.81 -26.51 -25.26
CA SER A 315 -64.00 -26.61 -23.81
C SER A 315 -64.22 -25.26 -23.10
N LYS A 316 -63.46 -24.22 -23.45
CA LYS A 316 -63.60 -22.86 -22.88
C LYS A 316 -64.86 -22.12 -23.33
N GLU A 317 -65.39 -22.44 -24.51
CA GLU A 317 -66.63 -21.85 -25.03
C GLU A 317 -67.83 -22.52 -24.36
N LEU A 318 -67.80 -23.85 -24.16
CA LEU A 318 -68.77 -24.55 -23.31
C LEU A 318 -68.75 -24.03 -21.88
N GLU A 319 -67.57 -23.88 -21.28
CA GLU A 319 -67.41 -23.36 -19.91
C GLU A 319 -67.97 -21.94 -19.79
N LYS A 320 -67.77 -21.07 -20.79
CA LYS A 320 -68.38 -19.72 -20.82
C LYS A 320 -69.88 -19.73 -21.11
N ALA A 321 -70.38 -20.61 -21.97
CA ALA A 321 -71.80 -20.69 -22.33
C ALA A 321 -72.67 -21.31 -21.22
N THR A 322 -72.11 -22.25 -20.47
CA THR A 322 -72.75 -22.91 -19.32
C THR A 322 -72.61 -22.13 -18.00
N ASP A 323 -72.00 -20.95 -18.04
CA ASP A 323 -71.65 -20.14 -16.86
C ASP A 323 -70.83 -20.93 -15.83
N TYR A 324 -69.64 -21.38 -16.25
CA TYR A 324 -68.72 -22.24 -15.49
C TYR A 324 -69.35 -23.54 -14.95
N PHE A 325 -70.34 -24.07 -15.68
CA PHE A 325 -71.17 -25.22 -15.30
C PHE A 325 -71.98 -24.99 -14.01
N SER A 326 -72.47 -23.76 -13.79
CA SER A 326 -73.32 -23.36 -12.68
C SER A 326 -74.54 -24.28 -12.50
N GLU A 327 -74.71 -24.83 -11.28
CA GLU A 327 -75.84 -25.73 -10.95
C GLU A 327 -77.21 -25.06 -11.11
N ASN A 328 -77.24 -23.72 -11.11
CA ASN A 328 -78.45 -22.92 -11.31
C ASN A 328 -78.93 -22.90 -12.78
N ARG A 329 -78.15 -23.46 -13.72
CA ARG A 329 -78.49 -23.58 -15.16
C ARG A 329 -78.83 -25.01 -15.60
N ILE A 330 -79.09 -25.93 -14.67
CA ILE A 330 -79.56 -27.28 -14.98
C ILE A 330 -80.96 -27.20 -15.62
N VAL A 331 -81.08 -27.57 -16.89
CA VAL A 331 -82.30 -27.41 -17.73
C VAL A 331 -83.47 -28.33 -17.28
N GLY A 332 -83.24 -29.22 -16.31
CA GLY A 332 -84.30 -29.87 -15.56
C GLY A 332 -83.80 -30.78 -14.44
N LYS A 333 -84.41 -30.68 -13.25
CA LYS A 333 -84.41 -31.75 -12.24
C LYS A 333 -85.78 -32.42 -12.31
N GLY A 334 -85.85 -33.59 -12.94
CA GLY A 334 -87.08 -34.40 -13.00
C GLY A 334 -87.33 -35.13 -11.68
N GLY A 335 -88.61 -35.32 -11.32
CA GLY A 335 -88.99 -36.03 -10.11
C GLY A 335 -89.09 -37.55 -10.30
N GLN A 336 -88.73 -38.27 -9.23
CA GLN A 336 -89.11 -39.65 -8.88
C GLN A 336 -88.93 -40.75 -9.96
N GLU A 337 -87.71 -41.29 -10.00
CA GLU A 337 -87.42 -42.74 -9.97
C GLU A 337 -88.36 -43.70 -10.74
N ALA A 338 -88.08 -43.88 -12.04
CA ALA A 338 -88.05 -45.19 -12.72
C ALA A 338 -87.64 -45.01 -14.19
N ASP A 339 -88.47 -44.26 -14.94
CA ASP A 339 -88.43 -44.24 -16.40
C ASP A 339 -87.79 -42.97 -16.99
N ARG A 340 -86.48 -43.01 -17.29
CA ARG A 340 -85.89 -42.40 -18.51
C ARG A 340 -84.39 -42.65 -18.66
N SER A 341 -83.97 -42.85 -19.91
CA SER A 341 -82.61 -43.13 -20.38
C SER A 341 -82.04 -44.48 -19.91
N LEU A 342 -81.75 -45.36 -20.87
CA LEU A 342 -81.08 -46.66 -20.64
C LEU A 342 -79.77 -46.51 -19.87
N SER A 343 -79.04 -45.40 -20.04
CA SER A 343 -77.81 -45.13 -19.29
C SER A 343 -78.04 -44.87 -17.80
N ILE A 344 -79.17 -44.26 -17.41
CA ILE A 344 -79.50 -44.01 -16.00
C ILE A 344 -80.03 -45.29 -15.36
N TYR A 345 -80.91 -46.01 -16.05
CA TYR A 345 -81.41 -47.32 -15.62
C TYR A 345 -80.29 -48.34 -15.41
N PHE A 346 -79.31 -48.38 -16.34
CA PHE A 346 -78.09 -49.18 -16.20
C PHE A 346 -77.25 -48.75 -14.99
N LEU A 347 -77.03 -47.45 -14.77
CA LEU A 347 -76.28 -46.95 -13.62
C LEU A 347 -76.95 -47.32 -12.28
N HIS A 348 -78.28 -47.23 -12.19
CA HIS A 348 -79.07 -47.62 -11.00
C HIS A 348 -78.97 -49.12 -10.73
N SER A 349 -79.16 -49.95 -11.76
CA SER A 349 -79.02 -51.41 -11.67
C SER A 349 -77.59 -51.83 -11.27
N MET A 350 -76.59 -51.04 -11.67
CA MET A 350 -75.19 -51.15 -11.28
C MET A 350 -74.85 -50.55 -9.89
N GLU A 351 -75.85 -50.06 -9.15
CA GLU A 351 -75.72 -49.57 -7.76
C GLU A 351 -76.52 -50.44 -6.79
N GLU A 352 -77.67 -50.95 -7.22
CA GLU A 352 -78.45 -51.97 -6.49
C GLU A 352 -77.92 -53.40 -6.66
N ASN A 353 -76.95 -53.61 -7.58
CA ASN A 353 -76.36 -54.91 -7.97
C ASN A 353 -77.28 -55.83 -8.82
N HIS A 354 -78.42 -55.33 -9.30
CA HIS A 354 -79.36 -56.01 -10.20
C HIS A 354 -78.85 -56.13 -11.66
N LEU A 355 -77.53 -56.10 -11.91
CA LEU A 355 -76.93 -56.20 -13.25
C LEU A 355 -77.42 -57.43 -14.01
N LEU A 356 -77.47 -58.59 -13.34
CA LEU A 356 -77.81 -59.86 -14.00
C LEU A 356 -79.27 -59.90 -14.50
N ASP A 357 -80.13 -58.99 -14.05
CA ASP A 357 -81.56 -58.96 -14.39
C ASP A 357 -81.87 -57.97 -15.52
N ILE A 358 -80.88 -57.17 -15.93
CA ILE A 358 -80.95 -56.26 -17.09
C ILE A 358 -80.10 -56.72 -18.28
N LEU A 359 -79.42 -57.87 -18.17
CA LEU A 359 -78.67 -58.49 -19.26
C LEU A 359 -79.59 -59.29 -20.18
N ASP A 360 -79.28 -59.23 -21.48
CA ASP A 360 -79.90 -60.10 -22.49
C ASP A 360 -79.61 -61.57 -22.16
N ASP A 361 -80.64 -62.40 -22.39
CA ASP A 361 -80.68 -63.82 -22.05
C ASP A 361 -79.60 -64.64 -22.77
N ARG A 362 -79.04 -64.12 -23.87
CA ARG A 362 -77.83 -64.67 -24.54
C ARG A 362 -76.56 -64.32 -23.81
N VAL A 363 -76.36 -63.06 -23.42
CA VAL A 363 -75.18 -62.62 -22.65
C VAL A 363 -75.11 -63.36 -21.31
N LYS A 364 -76.27 -63.61 -20.69
CA LYS A 364 -76.44 -64.37 -19.44
C LYS A 364 -76.13 -65.87 -19.55
N LYS A 365 -75.94 -66.41 -20.77
CA LYS A 365 -75.67 -67.84 -21.08
C LYS A 365 -74.35 -68.07 -21.83
N GLU A 366 -73.93 -67.14 -22.69
CA GLU A 366 -72.77 -67.24 -23.57
C GLU A 366 -71.51 -66.58 -22.99
N GLY A 367 -71.63 -65.62 -22.07
CA GLY A 367 -70.50 -64.88 -21.48
C GLY A 367 -70.13 -65.35 -20.07
N ASP A 368 -68.85 -65.24 -19.71
CA ASP A 368 -68.42 -65.40 -18.32
C ASP A 368 -68.95 -64.26 -17.43
N LYS A 369 -69.33 -64.60 -16.20
CA LYS A 369 -69.91 -63.65 -15.24
C LYS A 369 -68.91 -62.60 -14.78
N GLU A 370 -67.65 -62.97 -14.58
CA GLU A 370 -66.63 -62.10 -14.03
C GLU A 370 -66.15 -61.10 -15.11
N GLU A 371 -65.92 -61.56 -16.34
CA GLU A 371 -65.67 -60.66 -17.49
C GLU A 371 -66.83 -59.68 -17.73
N VAL A 372 -68.09 -60.13 -17.70
CA VAL A 372 -69.27 -59.27 -17.88
C VAL A 372 -69.37 -58.21 -16.78
N ILE A 373 -69.07 -58.56 -15.52
CA ILE A 373 -69.02 -57.60 -14.41
C ILE A 373 -67.90 -56.57 -14.60
N ILE A 374 -66.72 -56.96 -15.10
CA ILE A 374 -65.61 -56.02 -15.37
C ILE A 374 -65.99 -55.05 -16.49
N VAL A 375 -66.55 -55.55 -17.60
CA VAL A 375 -67.00 -54.71 -18.73
C VAL A 375 -68.12 -53.76 -18.29
N ALA A 376 -69.07 -54.22 -17.48
CA ALA A 376 -70.14 -53.37 -16.93
C ALA A 376 -69.60 -52.26 -16.00
N ASN A 377 -68.60 -52.57 -15.16
CA ASN A 377 -67.93 -51.57 -14.32
C ASN A 377 -67.08 -50.55 -15.10
N LEU A 378 -66.52 -50.96 -16.24
CA LEU A 378 -65.89 -50.02 -17.18
C LEU A 378 -66.95 -49.12 -17.85
N ALA A 379 -68.09 -49.67 -18.28
CA ALA A 379 -69.21 -48.90 -18.82
C ALA A 379 -69.77 -47.89 -17.79
N LYS A 380 -69.90 -48.29 -16.50
CA LYS A 380 -70.29 -47.40 -15.39
C LYS A 380 -69.37 -46.18 -15.28
N ARG A 381 -68.05 -46.36 -15.38
CA ARG A 381 -67.06 -45.27 -15.38
C ARG A 381 -67.14 -44.41 -16.65
N CYS A 382 -67.37 -45.00 -17.82
CA CYS A 382 -67.57 -44.26 -19.07
C CYS A 382 -68.83 -43.38 -19.08
N LEU A 383 -69.91 -43.83 -18.44
CA LEU A 383 -71.19 -43.11 -18.34
C LEU A 383 -71.23 -42.04 -17.24
N HIS A 384 -70.19 -41.93 -16.40
CA HIS A 384 -70.15 -41.02 -15.25
C HIS A 384 -70.56 -39.58 -15.60
N LEU A 385 -71.52 -39.00 -14.88
CA LEU A 385 -72.14 -37.70 -15.24
C LEU A 385 -71.13 -36.56 -15.40
N ASN A 386 -70.22 -36.36 -14.43
CA ASN A 386 -69.11 -35.41 -14.56
C ASN A 386 -68.06 -35.93 -15.56
N GLY A 387 -67.91 -35.24 -16.69
CA GLY A 387 -66.97 -35.59 -17.76
C GLY A 387 -65.49 -35.58 -17.37
N ARG A 388 -65.08 -34.83 -16.32
CA ARG A 388 -63.69 -34.85 -15.80
C ARG A 388 -63.36 -36.10 -14.98
N LYS A 389 -64.37 -36.92 -14.63
CA LYS A 389 -64.23 -38.20 -13.92
C LYS A 389 -64.37 -39.43 -14.85
N ARG A 390 -64.67 -39.25 -16.13
CA ARG A 390 -64.68 -40.35 -17.12
C ARG A 390 -63.24 -40.76 -17.44
N PRO A 391 -62.95 -42.06 -17.60
CA PRO A 391 -61.66 -42.53 -18.10
C PRO A 391 -61.44 -42.01 -19.52
N THR A 392 -60.19 -41.75 -19.89
CA THR A 392 -59.85 -41.41 -21.27
C THR A 392 -60.01 -42.62 -22.17
N MET A 393 -60.29 -42.41 -23.46
CA MET A 393 -60.36 -43.50 -24.44
C MET A 393 -59.09 -44.35 -24.53
N ARG A 394 -57.94 -43.85 -24.04
CA ARG A 394 -56.70 -44.63 -23.92
C ARG A 394 -56.76 -45.63 -22.76
N GLU A 395 -57.26 -45.22 -21.60
CA GLU A 395 -57.44 -46.11 -20.44
C GLU A 395 -58.51 -47.15 -20.73
N VAL A 396 -59.66 -46.74 -21.30
CA VAL A 396 -60.73 -47.66 -21.76
C VAL A 396 -60.18 -48.70 -22.75
N ALA A 397 -59.37 -48.28 -23.72
CA ALA A 397 -58.77 -49.21 -24.68
C ALA A 397 -57.74 -50.16 -24.06
N ILE A 398 -56.96 -49.70 -23.07
CA ILE A 398 -56.00 -50.55 -22.34
C ILE A 398 -56.75 -51.58 -21.48
N GLU A 399 -57.81 -51.19 -20.78
CA GLU A 399 -58.61 -52.10 -19.96
C GLU A 399 -59.34 -53.15 -20.82
N LEU A 400 -59.96 -52.75 -21.94
CA LEU A 400 -60.57 -53.69 -22.89
C LEU A 400 -59.51 -54.63 -23.52
N GLN A 401 -58.29 -54.17 -23.76
CA GLN A 401 -57.17 -55.02 -24.17
C GLN A 401 -56.67 -55.94 -23.05
N GLY A 402 -56.87 -55.58 -21.79
CA GLY A 402 -56.60 -56.44 -20.62
C GLY A 402 -57.61 -57.58 -20.53
N ILE A 403 -58.90 -57.28 -20.56
CA ILE A 403 -60.00 -58.27 -20.53
C ILE A 403 -59.87 -59.22 -21.74
N ARG A 404 -59.57 -58.70 -22.93
CA ARG A 404 -59.35 -59.53 -24.12
C ARG A 404 -58.07 -60.40 -24.04
N LYS A 405 -57.19 -60.17 -23.06
CA LYS A 405 -56.00 -60.99 -22.78
C LYS A 405 -56.18 -61.97 -21.60
N THR A 406 -57.27 -61.88 -20.84
CA THR A 406 -57.63 -62.91 -19.85
C THR A 406 -58.42 -64.05 -20.47
N SER A 407 -59.22 -63.78 -21.51
CA SER A 407 -59.97 -64.79 -22.28
C SER A 407 -59.13 -65.58 -23.29
N ASP A 408 -57.98 -65.06 -23.75
CA ASP A 408 -57.22 -65.63 -24.87
C ASP A 408 -55.84 -66.15 -24.43
N GLY A 409 -55.65 -67.46 -24.57
CA GLY A 409 -54.54 -68.20 -23.96
C GLY A 409 -53.22 -68.10 -24.73
N GLN A 410 -52.38 -67.13 -24.33
CA GLN A 410 -50.91 -67.16 -24.45
C GLN A 410 -50.30 -67.42 -25.85
N GLN A 411 -49.87 -66.35 -26.53
CA GLN A 411 -48.54 -66.33 -27.16
C GLN A 411 -47.98 -64.93 -27.51
N ASN A 412 -46.64 -64.88 -27.46
CA ASN A 412 -45.63 -63.96 -28.04
C ASN A 412 -46.02 -63.24 -29.35
N TYR A 413 -45.45 -62.11 -29.78
CA TYR A 413 -44.21 -61.33 -29.46
C TYR A 413 -44.36 -59.92 -30.15
N GLU A 414 -43.48 -58.90 -30.22
CA GLU A 414 -42.17 -58.40 -29.70
C GLU A 414 -42.12 -56.89 -30.11
N GLU A 415 -41.19 -55.97 -29.81
CA GLU A 415 -40.14 -55.71 -28.80
C GLU A 415 -39.89 -54.17 -28.84
N LEU A 416 -39.36 -53.51 -27.80
CA LEU A 416 -38.42 -52.37 -27.90
C LEU A 416 -37.83 -51.93 -26.54
N GLN A 417 -36.71 -52.53 -26.14
CA GLN A 417 -35.81 -52.04 -25.07
C GLN A 417 -34.64 -51.23 -25.62
N PHE A 418 -34.27 -50.15 -24.93
CA PHE A 418 -32.90 -49.59 -24.89
C PHE A 418 -32.78 -48.54 -23.77
N SER A 419 -31.76 -48.45 -22.90
CA SER A 419 -30.77 -49.39 -22.33
C SER A 419 -30.22 -48.74 -21.05
N ARG A 420 -29.71 -49.52 -20.07
CA ARG A 420 -28.98 -48.97 -18.90
C ARG A 420 -27.91 -49.93 -18.36
N SER A 421 -26.66 -49.52 -18.51
CA SER A 421 -25.41 -49.71 -17.72
C SER A 421 -24.36 -48.80 -18.43
N GLU A 422 -23.43 -48.09 -17.78
CA GLU A 422 -22.23 -48.56 -17.06
C GLU A 422 -21.37 -49.49 -17.97
N GLU A 423 -20.06 -49.27 -18.15
CA GLU A 423 -19.01 -48.94 -17.16
C GLU A 423 -17.68 -48.38 -17.80
N ILE A 424 -16.66 -48.07 -16.97
CA ILE A 424 -15.20 -47.91 -17.25
C ILE A 424 -14.64 -46.53 -17.74
N GLU A 425 -13.42 -46.23 -17.27
CA GLU A 425 -12.63 -44.98 -17.42
C GLU A 425 -11.53 -45.02 -18.53
N HIS A 426 -10.80 -43.89 -18.63
CA HIS A 426 -9.38 -43.76 -19.02
C HIS A 426 -8.96 -43.97 -20.49
N SER A 427 -8.52 -42.88 -21.14
CA SER A 427 -7.08 -42.67 -21.42
C SER A 427 -6.81 -41.27 -22.01
N ASP A 428 -5.69 -40.64 -21.66
CA ASP A 428 -5.24 -39.36 -22.22
C ASP A 428 -4.75 -39.46 -23.67
N VAL A 429 -4.88 -38.35 -24.41
CA VAL A 429 -3.93 -38.01 -25.48
C VAL A 429 -3.47 -36.56 -25.29
N SER A 430 -2.30 -36.40 -24.66
CA SER A 430 -1.59 -35.13 -24.61
C SER A 430 -0.71 -34.95 -25.85
N PHE A 431 -0.64 -33.73 -26.39
CA PHE A 431 0.52 -33.33 -27.19
C PHE A 431 1.04 -31.93 -26.80
N THR A 432 2.27 -31.95 -26.29
CA THR A 432 3.28 -30.89 -26.18
C THR A 432 3.35 -29.97 -27.42
N SER A 433 3.84 -28.72 -27.39
CA SER A 433 4.50 -27.83 -26.40
C SER A 433 4.53 -26.41 -27.08
N THR A 434 4.80 -25.25 -26.48
CA THR A 434 5.89 -24.84 -25.57
C THR A 434 5.62 -23.43 -25.04
N GLY A 435 6.07 -23.08 -23.83
CA GLY A 435 6.13 -21.66 -23.42
C GLY A 435 5.95 -21.35 -21.94
N SER A 436 6.70 -21.97 -21.03
CA SER A 436 6.73 -21.61 -19.61
C SER A 436 8.16 -21.54 -19.10
N PHE A 437 8.56 -20.42 -18.50
CA PHE A 437 9.92 -20.17 -18.01
C PHE A 437 9.91 -19.92 -16.49
N SER A 438 10.75 -20.69 -15.81
CA SER A 438 11.27 -20.60 -14.44
C SER A 438 10.83 -19.45 -13.50
N ILE A 439 10.42 -19.82 -12.29
CA ILE A 439 10.79 -19.11 -11.05
C ILE A 439 11.39 -20.14 -10.07
N ILE A 440 12.53 -19.81 -9.45
CA ILE A 440 13.17 -20.59 -8.38
C ILE A 440 13.56 -19.64 -7.24
N ALA A 441 12.85 -19.74 -6.11
CA ALA A 441 13.22 -19.33 -4.74
C ALA A 441 12.06 -19.87 -3.85
N SER A 442 12.21 -20.59 -2.72
CA SER A 442 13.09 -20.41 -1.55
C SER A 442 12.68 -19.17 -0.71
N THR A 443 12.49 -19.21 0.62
CA THR A 443 12.98 -20.16 1.66
C THR A 443 12.00 -20.36 2.86
N SER A 444 12.25 -21.44 3.62
CA SER A 444 12.09 -21.66 5.08
C SER A 444 10.83 -21.27 5.89
N SER A 445 10.35 -22.26 6.65
CA SER A 445 9.54 -22.15 7.88
C SER A 445 10.39 -21.89 9.13
N SER A 446 9.83 -21.26 10.18
CA SER A 446 9.96 -21.58 11.63
C SER A 446 9.23 -20.49 12.45
N THR A 447 8.15 -20.74 13.21
CA THR A 447 8.01 -21.40 14.53
C THR A 447 8.59 -20.63 15.74
N VAL A 448 7.89 -20.74 16.88
CA VAL A 448 7.99 -19.89 18.10
C VAL A 448 8.81 -20.58 19.21
N LEU A 449 9.36 -19.82 20.17
CA LEU A 449 9.55 -20.05 21.63
C LEU A 449 10.81 -19.28 22.16
N PRO A 450 11.17 -19.25 23.47
CA PRO A 450 10.56 -18.34 24.45
C PRO A 450 11.58 -17.56 25.35
N LEU A 451 11.06 -16.91 26.40
CA LEU A 451 11.79 -16.24 27.50
C LEU A 451 12.82 -17.12 28.24
N LEU A 452 13.87 -16.52 28.81
CA LEU A 452 14.54 -16.89 30.09
C LEU A 452 15.24 -15.63 30.71
N PRO A 453 15.75 -15.64 31.97
CA PRO A 453 15.55 -14.49 32.88
C PRO A 453 16.82 -13.73 33.33
N PHE A 454 16.56 -12.68 34.14
CA PHE A 454 17.50 -11.98 35.02
C PHE A 454 18.42 -12.90 35.85
N LYS A 455 19.67 -12.46 36.07
CA LYS A 455 20.25 -12.46 37.43
C LYS A 455 21.29 -11.34 37.60
N THR A 456 21.29 -10.72 38.78
CA THR A 456 22.30 -9.77 39.27
C THR A 456 23.55 -10.49 39.77
N ILE A 457 24.71 -9.84 39.59
CA ILE A 457 25.59 -9.38 40.69
C ILE A 457 25.87 -7.89 40.40
#